data_AF-I3CF96-F1
#
_entry.id   AF-I3CF96-F1
#
_cell.length_a   1.000
_cell.length_b   1.000
_cell.length_c   1.000
_cell.angle_alpha   90.00
_cell.angle_beta   90.00
_cell.angle_gamma   90.00
#
_symmetry.space_group_name_H-M   'P 1'
#
loop_
_entity.id
_entity.type
_entity.pdbx_description
1 polymer ?
#
loop_
_entity_poly.entity_id
_entity_poly.type
_entity_poly.pdbx_seq_one_letter_code
_entity_poly.pdbx_strand_id
1 'polypeptide(L)'
;MPSLKITRPDGTELPISGYHYEKPSAQAKAFTSRLGNKKLPAKVDLRPYMTEVEDQKNTSSCVANAVAGAYEYLAKRHLGEDSYNVSRLFIYYNARYYRSWENEDKGSFIADAIKGLSEYGACSEETWEFDVKSVTTEPDGDAYDEAANFLVESTELLPVDLTAWKSALAEGNPIIFGISLFKSFDSHKKKGLVPMPSPQETARASHGGHAMLCVGYSDNDQVFIVRNSWGSDWGDNGYCYIPYRYLINPQLNSGDCWVIKQLDNFDIDESSWSDDDESVLGDWETEFADMSDEDYQDMLEAMGDSPLELRLAMIIMYAAGADDDISDEEMAEITTYMDGFLELLGVAMKTERLLRNAQKQLNKDEDGELLDESIDLLGEYLSGELLARIVQDIEAMIDVDDLSEEEEEFLNDLISRWQIEGDEEDESEDDDEEYEEDEDEEEEEEEEKPKKRR
;
A
#
# COMPACT_ATOMS: atom_id res chain seq x y z
N MET A 1 -5.07 -3.85 -33.16
CA MET A 1 -4.88 -2.57 -32.44
C MET A 1 -3.46 -2.55 -31.93
N PRO A 2 -2.78 -1.39 -31.84
CA PRO A 2 -1.43 -1.37 -31.26
C PRO A 2 -1.52 -1.90 -29.82
N SER A 3 -0.72 -2.92 -29.51
CA SER A 3 -0.59 -3.46 -28.16
C SER A 3 0.00 -2.37 -27.25
N LEU A 4 -0.53 -2.23 -26.04
CA LEU A 4 0.08 -1.37 -25.03
C LEU A 4 1.54 -1.83 -24.82
N LYS A 5 2.44 -0.87 -24.68
CA LYS A 5 3.84 -1.13 -24.35
C LYS A 5 4.24 -0.25 -23.18
N ILE A 6 5.09 -0.81 -22.32
CA ILE A 6 5.75 -0.08 -21.23
C ILE A 6 7.23 0.13 -21.59
N THR A 7 7.87 1.12 -20.98
CA THR A 7 9.30 1.39 -21.19
C THR A 7 10.04 1.03 -19.91
N ARG A 8 10.92 0.02 -19.98
CA ARG A 8 11.72 -0.40 -18.84
C ARG A 8 12.81 0.64 -18.49
N PRO A 9 13.37 0.60 -17.27
CA PRO A 9 14.45 1.50 -16.87
C PRO A 9 15.68 1.49 -17.79
N ASP A 10 15.94 0.36 -18.46
CA ASP A 10 17.02 0.19 -19.44
C ASP A 10 16.69 0.74 -20.84
N GLY A 11 15.50 1.33 -21.02
CA GLY A 11 15.00 1.89 -22.27
C GLY A 11 14.37 0.87 -23.23
N THR A 12 14.25 -0.40 -22.84
CA THR A 12 13.60 -1.41 -23.68
C THR A 12 12.07 -1.33 -23.58
N GLU A 13 11.38 -1.58 -24.71
CA GLU A 13 9.91 -1.63 -24.72
C GLU A 13 9.41 -3.06 -24.52
N LEU A 14 8.53 -3.28 -23.54
CA LEU A 14 7.87 -4.56 -23.30
C LEU A 14 6.39 -4.50 -23.79
N PRO A 15 5.96 -5.36 -24.72
CA PRO A 15 4.56 -5.44 -25.11
C PRO A 15 3.73 -6.12 -24.00
N ILE A 16 2.61 -5.49 -23.63
CA ILE A 16 1.67 -6.02 -22.64
C ILE A 16 0.59 -6.84 -23.35
N SER A 17 0.90 -8.13 -23.55
CA SER A 17 0.01 -9.09 -24.21
C SER A 17 0.07 -10.50 -23.61
N GLY A 18 0.66 -10.67 -22.43
CA GLY A 18 0.92 -11.98 -21.84
C GLY A 18 -0.29 -12.65 -21.20
N TYR A 19 -1.32 -11.89 -20.83
CA TYR A 19 -2.51 -12.40 -20.18
C TYR A 19 -3.74 -12.31 -21.10
N HIS A 20 -4.46 -13.42 -21.19
CA HIS A 20 -5.76 -13.52 -21.85
C HIS A 20 -6.84 -13.89 -20.84
N TYR A 21 -7.92 -13.11 -20.84
CA TYR A 21 -9.07 -13.41 -20.00
C TYR A 21 -9.90 -14.56 -20.58
N GLU A 22 -10.24 -15.51 -19.71
CA GLU A 22 -11.32 -16.46 -19.94
C GLU A 22 -12.26 -16.42 -18.73
N LYS A 23 -13.56 -16.45 -18.99
CA LYS A 23 -14.54 -16.49 -17.91
C LYS A 23 -14.35 -17.77 -17.10
N PRO A 24 -14.15 -17.68 -15.76
CA PRO A 24 -14.00 -18.86 -14.91
C PRO A 24 -15.16 -19.85 -15.05
N SER A 25 -14.84 -21.15 -14.92
CA SER A 25 -15.82 -22.23 -14.97
C SER A 25 -16.88 -22.06 -13.88
N ALA A 26 -18.14 -22.35 -14.19
CA ALA A 26 -19.21 -22.38 -13.19
C ALA A 26 -19.00 -23.46 -12.10
N GLN A 27 -18.08 -24.40 -12.33
CA GLN A 27 -17.70 -25.43 -11.37
C GLN A 27 -16.47 -25.04 -10.53
N ALA A 28 -15.88 -23.87 -10.77
CA ALA A 28 -14.79 -23.37 -9.95
C ALA A 28 -15.23 -23.24 -8.49
N LYS A 29 -14.42 -23.74 -7.57
CA LYS A 29 -14.68 -23.64 -6.14
C LYS A 29 -14.58 -22.17 -5.74
N ALA A 30 -15.63 -21.61 -5.17
CA ALA A 30 -15.60 -20.24 -4.66
C ALA A 30 -14.76 -20.16 -3.38
N PHE A 31 -14.01 -19.08 -3.23
CA PHE A 31 -13.29 -18.77 -2.00
C PHE A 31 -14.26 -18.67 -0.82
N THR A 32 -13.91 -19.29 0.29
CA THR A 32 -14.66 -19.19 1.55
C THR A 32 -13.69 -18.87 2.67
N SER A 33 -13.87 -17.68 3.26
CA SER A 33 -13.08 -17.25 4.39
C SER A 33 -13.30 -18.16 5.60
N ARG A 34 -12.21 -18.49 6.28
CA ARG A 34 -12.14 -19.23 7.55
C ARG A 34 -12.11 -18.30 8.76
N LEU A 35 -11.87 -17.01 8.54
CA LEU A 35 -11.81 -15.99 9.61
C LEU A 35 -13.18 -15.71 10.25
N GLY A 36 -14.28 -16.09 9.58
CA GLY A 36 -15.64 -15.90 10.10
C GLY A 36 -15.95 -14.42 10.29
N ASN A 37 -16.38 -14.05 11.51
CA ASN A 37 -16.71 -12.66 11.87
C ASN A 37 -15.54 -11.92 12.57
N LYS A 38 -14.31 -12.45 12.51
CA LYS A 38 -13.15 -11.74 13.08
C LYS A 38 -12.95 -10.42 12.34
N LYS A 39 -12.58 -9.36 13.09
CA LYS A 39 -12.10 -8.10 12.52
C LYS A 39 -10.84 -8.42 11.70
N LEU A 40 -10.77 -7.91 10.47
CA LEU A 40 -9.57 -8.02 9.65
C LEU A 40 -8.53 -7.00 10.15
N PRO A 41 -7.23 -7.33 10.12
CA PRO A 41 -6.18 -6.36 10.45
C PRO A 41 -6.20 -5.21 9.45
N ALA A 42 -5.74 -4.03 9.86
CA ALA A 42 -5.67 -2.84 9.01
C ALA A 42 -4.63 -3.01 7.89
N LYS A 43 -3.61 -3.84 8.14
CA LYS A 43 -2.48 -4.08 7.23
C LYS A 43 -2.08 -5.55 7.24
N VAL A 44 -1.75 -6.06 6.06
CA VAL A 44 -1.16 -7.39 5.86
C VAL A 44 -0.03 -7.29 4.84
N ASP A 45 1.15 -7.80 5.20
CA ASP A 45 2.30 -7.85 4.30
C ASP A 45 2.91 -9.25 4.24
N LEU A 46 2.78 -9.93 3.09
CA LEU A 46 3.34 -11.27 2.86
C LEU A 46 4.73 -11.23 2.18
N ARG A 47 5.28 -10.05 1.87
CA ARG A 47 6.59 -9.90 1.21
C ARG A 47 7.75 -10.62 1.92
N PRO A 48 7.86 -10.66 3.26
CA PRO A 48 8.94 -11.38 3.94
C PRO A 48 9.03 -12.88 3.55
N TYR A 49 7.90 -13.45 3.15
CA TYR A 49 7.79 -14.85 2.75
C TYR A 49 7.87 -15.09 1.24
N MET A 50 8.04 -14.03 0.45
CA MET A 50 8.18 -14.13 -1.00
C MET A 50 9.62 -14.49 -1.39
N THR A 51 9.76 -15.12 -2.55
CA THR A 51 11.04 -15.24 -3.28
C THR A 51 11.42 -13.92 -3.95
N GLU A 52 12.65 -13.82 -4.43
CA GLU A 52 13.13 -12.63 -5.17
C GLU A 52 12.27 -12.32 -6.39
N VAL A 53 12.07 -11.04 -6.74
CA VAL A 53 11.20 -10.67 -7.85
C VAL A 53 11.77 -11.12 -9.20
N GLU A 54 10.94 -11.85 -9.93
CA GLU A 54 11.29 -12.39 -11.23
C GLU A 54 11.28 -11.33 -12.34
N ASP A 55 12.11 -11.52 -13.37
CA ASP A 55 12.04 -10.75 -14.62
C ASP A 55 11.68 -11.65 -15.80
N GLN A 56 10.46 -11.49 -16.32
CA GLN A 56 9.96 -12.21 -17.49
C GLN A 56 10.69 -11.86 -18.80
N LYS A 57 11.63 -10.90 -18.78
CA LYS A 57 12.32 -10.34 -19.95
C LYS A 57 11.30 -9.91 -21.01
N ASN A 58 11.63 -10.03 -22.29
CA ASN A 58 10.74 -9.65 -23.39
C ASN A 58 9.75 -10.77 -23.79
N THR A 59 9.38 -11.65 -22.86
CA THR A 59 8.44 -12.75 -23.12
C THR A 59 7.03 -12.38 -22.71
N SER A 60 6.02 -13.08 -23.22
CA SER A 60 4.61 -12.91 -22.85
C SER A 60 4.18 -13.84 -21.70
N SER A 61 5.08 -14.10 -20.73
CA SER A 61 4.90 -15.14 -19.70
C SER A 61 4.35 -14.66 -18.35
N CYS A 62 3.76 -13.46 -18.26
CA CYS A 62 3.33 -12.86 -16.98
C CYS A 62 2.40 -13.76 -16.13
N VAL A 63 1.47 -14.48 -16.76
CA VAL A 63 0.61 -15.46 -16.07
C VAL A 63 1.45 -16.53 -15.37
N ALA A 64 2.46 -17.09 -16.04
CA ALA A 64 3.31 -18.11 -15.46
C ALA A 64 4.17 -17.57 -14.31
N ASN A 65 4.62 -16.30 -14.38
CA ASN A 65 5.37 -15.66 -13.30
C ASN A 65 4.49 -15.41 -12.06
N ALA A 66 3.25 -14.93 -12.25
CA ALA A 66 2.32 -14.73 -11.14
C ALA A 66 1.96 -16.05 -10.44
N VAL A 67 1.73 -17.10 -11.23
CA VAL A 67 1.43 -18.46 -10.74
C VAL A 67 2.66 -19.08 -10.05
N ALA A 68 3.86 -18.93 -10.62
CA ALA A 68 5.11 -19.38 -10.01
C ALA A 68 5.33 -18.72 -8.64
N GLY A 69 5.20 -17.38 -8.55
CA GLY A 69 5.38 -16.67 -7.28
C GLY A 69 4.40 -17.11 -6.19
N ALA A 70 3.15 -17.43 -6.55
CA ALA A 70 2.18 -18.00 -5.60
C ALA A 70 2.59 -19.40 -5.12
N TYR A 71 3.08 -20.24 -6.03
CA TYR A 71 3.54 -21.59 -5.72
C TYR A 71 4.80 -21.55 -4.84
N GLU A 72 5.78 -20.73 -5.20
CA GLU A 72 7.03 -20.55 -4.47
C GLU A 72 6.81 -20.01 -3.07
N TYR A 73 5.87 -19.06 -2.90
CA TYR A 73 5.46 -18.62 -1.58
C TYR A 73 4.98 -19.80 -0.72
N LEU A 74 4.12 -20.66 -1.27
CA LEU A 74 3.62 -21.84 -0.55
C LEU A 74 4.74 -22.85 -0.26
N ALA A 75 5.66 -23.04 -1.19
CA ALA A 75 6.83 -23.90 -1.02
C ALA A 75 7.76 -23.36 0.07
N LYS A 76 8.06 -22.05 0.07
CA LYS A 76 8.88 -21.37 1.08
C LYS A 76 8.23 -21.40 2.46
N ARG A 77 6.91 -21.24 2.55
CA ARG A 77 6.17 -21.38 3.82
C ARG A 77 6.26 -22.80 4.39
N HIS A 78 6.29 -23.83 3.55
CA HIS A 78 6.30 -25.24 3.97
C HIS A 78 7.70 -25.82 4.20
N LEU A 79 8.65 -25.50 3.32
CA LEU A 79 9.99 -26.07 3.27
C LEU A 79 11.05 -25.15 3.89
N GLY A 80 10.74 -23.86 4.10
CA GLY A 80 11.70 -22.88 4.63
C GLY A 80 12.92 -22.75 3.71
N GLU A 81 14.10 -22.96 4.28
CA GLU A 81 15.40 -22.90 3.58
C GLU A 81 15.55 -23.99 2.50
N ASP A 82 14.79 -25.09 2.58
CA ASP A 82 14.79 -26.16 1.57
C ASP A 82 13.84 -25.85 0.38
N SER A 83 13.32 -24.62 0.30
CA SER A 83 12.47 -24.19 -0.82
C SER A 83 13.28 -23.95 -2.10
N TYR A 84 12.57 -23.92 -3.23
CA TYR A 84 13.15 -23.82 -4.56
C TYR A 84 12.27 -22.93 -5.45
N ASN A 85 12.90 -22.30 -6.44
CA ASN A 85 12.19 -21.57 -7.48
C ASN A 85 11.61 -22.54 -8.51
N VAL A 86 10.39 -22.31 -8.96
CA VAL A 86 9.73 -23.20 -9.92
C VAL A 86 9.93 -22.72 -11.35
N SER A 87 10.05 -23.66 -12.29
CA SER A 87 10.28 -23.32 -13.69
C SER A 87 9.09 -22.59 -14.30
N ARG A 88 9.28 -21.29 -14.57
CA ARG A 88 8.26 -20.46 -15.22
C ARG A 88 8.00 -20.90 -16.66
N LEU A 89 9.03 -21.37 -17.37
CA LEU A 89 8.86 -21.86 -18.75
C LEU A 89 8.10 -23.18 -18.80
N PHE A 90 8.26 -24.06 -17.80
CA PHE A 90 7.47 -25.28 -17.70
C PHE A 90 5.98 -24.96 -17.53
N ILE A 91 5.65 -24.05 -16.61
CA ILE A 91 4.28 -23.57 -16.39
C ILE A 91 3.73 -22.91 -17.67
N TYR A 92 4.53 -22.05 -18.31
CA TYR A 92 4.12 -21.30 -19.48
C TYR A 92 3.91 -22.16 -20.73
N TYR A 93 4.75 -23.17 -20.94
CA TYR A 93 4.61 -24.13 -22.04
C TYR A 93 3.31 -24.93 -21.89
N ASN A 94 3.11 -25.55 -20.72
CA ASN A 94 1.93 -26.38 -20.45
C ASN A 94 0.61 -25.58 -20.50
N ALA A 95 0.61 -24.33 -20.03
CA ALA A 95 -0.56 -23.47 -20.15
C ALA A 95 -0.95 -23.21 -21.61
N ARG A 96 0.03 -22.95 -22.49
CA ARG A 96 -0.22 -22.71 -23.93
C ARG A 96 -0.58 -23.98 -24.69
N TYR A 97 -0.08 -25.14 -24.26
CA TYR A 97 -0.37 -26.43 -24.88
C TYR A 97 -1.88 -26.72 -24.94
N TYR A 98 -2.66 -26.34 -23.91
CA TYR A 98 -4.12 -26.51 -23.90
C TYR A 98 -4.86 -25.73 -25.00
N ARG A 99 -4.23 -24.71 -25.58
CA ARG A 99 -4.78 -23.88 -26.65
C ARG A 99 -4.09 -24.11 -28.00
N SER A 100 -3.17 -25.09 -28.07
CA SER A 100 -2.31 -25.32 -29.23
C SER A 100 -1.45 -24.09 -29.59
N TRP A 101 -1.00 -23.35 -28.58
CA TRP A 101 -0.20 -22.12 -28.71
C TRP A 101 1.26 -22.31 -28.25
N GLU A 102 1.68 -23.54 -27.95
CA GLU A 102 3.01 -23.85 -27.41
C GLU A 102 4.17 -23.38 -28.31
N ASN A 103 3.91 -23.27 -29.62
CA ASN A 103 4.86 -22.80 -30.62
C ASN A 103 4.89 -21.27 -30.79
N GLU A 104 4.11 -20.50 -30.00
CA GLU A 104 3.97 -19.06 -30.14
C GLU A 104 4.05 -18.32 -28.79
N ASP A 105 4.88 -17.28 -28.67
CA ASP A 105 4.95 -16.41 -27.49
C ASP A 105 3.83 -15.36 -27.52
N LYS A 106 2.59 -15.80 -27.28
CA LYS A 106 1.38 -14.96 -27.39
C LYS A 106 0.67 -14.72 -26.08
N GLY A 107 1.18 -15.22 -24.96
CA GLY A 107 0.49 -15.19 -23.68
C GLY A 107 -0.23 -16.49 -23.34
N SER A 108 -0.89 -16.50 -22.19
CA SER A 108 -1.66 -17.65 -21.71
C SER A 108 -2.84 -17.21 -20.83
N PHE A 109 -3.57 -18.17 -20.27
CA PHE A 109 -4.74 -17.98 -19.43
C PHE A 109 -4.41 -18.46 -18.00
N ILE A 110 -4.86 -17.73 -16.97
CA ILE A 110 -4.61 -18.13 -15.57
C ILE A 110 -5.21 -19.52 -15.29
N ALA A 111 -6.41 -19.79 -15.79
CA ALA A 111 -7.08 -21.08 -15.66
C ALA A 111 -6.25 -22.24 -16.26
N ASP A 112 -5.61 -22.04 -17.41
CA ASP A 112 -4.79 -23.07 -18.07
C ASP A 112 -3.48 -23.31 -17.30
N ALA A 113 -2.87 -22.26 -16.75
CA ALA A 113 -1.68 -22.39 -15.91
C ALA A 113 -1.98 -23.14 -14.60
N ILE A 114 -3.07 -22.78 -13.91
CA ILE A 114 -3.55 -23.51 -12.72
C ILE A 114 -3.85 -24.97 -13.04
N LYS A 115 -4.54 -25.23 -14.17
CA LYS A 115 -4.81 -26.59 -14.63
C LYS A 115 -3.50 -27.36 -14.88
N GLY A 116 -2.50 -26.72 -15.49
CA GLY A 116 -1.17 -27.29 -15.69
C GLY A 116 -0.52 -27.70 -14.38
N LEU A 117 -0.57 -26.85 -13.34
CA LEU A 117 -0.06 -27.20 -12.01
C LEU A 117 -0.81 -28.35 -11.33
N SER A 118 -2.12 -28.49 -11.56
CA SER A 118 -2.88 -29.62 -11.02
C SER A 118 -2.65 -30.93 -11.78
N GLU A 119 -2.34 -30.87 -13.09
CA GLU A 119 -2.17 -32.07 -13.93
C GLU A 119 -0.72 -32.54 -14.00
N TYR A 120 0.23 -31.61 -14.06
CA TYR A 120 1.66 -31.88 -14.26
C TYR A 120 2.55 -31.39 -13.12
N GLY A 121 2.08 -30.43 -12.31
CA GLY A 121 2.88 -29.79 -11.27
C GLY A 121 3.84 -28.75 -11.83
N ALA A 122 4.93 -28.49 -11.11
CA ALA A 122 6.04 -27.68 -11.58
C ALA A 122 7.38 -28.23 -11.10
N CYS A 123 8.34 -28.34 -12.00
CA CYS A 123 9.72 -28.68 -11.67
C CYS A 123 10.48 -27.45 -11.16
N SER A 124 11.66 -27.67 -10.59
CA SER A 124 12.61 -26.59 -10.26
C SER A 124 13.05 -25.83 -11.50
N GLU A 125 13.27 -24.52 -11.35
CA GLU A 125 13.88 -23.69 -12.40
C GLU A 125 15.34 -24.06 -12.67
N GLU A 126 16.00 -24.83 -11.80
CA GLU A 126 17.30 -25.45 -12.10
C GLU A 126 17.20 -26.59 -13.13
N THR A 127 16.09 -27.32 -13.13
CA THR A 127 15.85 -28.42 -14.09
C THR A 127 15.41 -27.89 -15.44
N TRP A 128 14.58 -26.85 -15.44
CA TRP A 128 14.15 -26.19 -16.67
C TRP A 128 14.32 -24.67 -16.56
N GLU A 129 15.52 -24.20 -16.88
CA GLU A 129 15.95 -22.80 -16.72
C GLU A 129 15.13 -21.81 -17.55
N PHE A 130 15.00 -20.59 -17.03
CA PHE A 130 14.41 -19.48 -17.76
C PHE A 130 15.37 -18.93 -18.83
N ASP A 131 15.39 -19.56 -20.01
CA ASP A 131 16.00 -19.02 -21.23
C ASP A 131 14.92 -18.53 -22.21
N VAL A 132 14.96 -17.24 -22.55
CA VAL A 132 14.05 -16.62 -23.55
C VAL A 132 14.05 -17.38 -24.88
N LYS A 133 15.14 -18.04 -25.27
CA LYS A 133 15.22 -18.86 -26.49
C LYS A 133 14.47 -20.18 -26.38
N SER A 134 14.23 -20.65 -25.16
CA SER A 134 13.55 -21.90 -24.85
C SER A 134 12.05 -21.73 -24.64
N VAL A 135 11.50 -20.51 -24.80
CA VAL A 135 10.07 -20.23 -24.61
C VAL A 135 9.17 -21.18 -25.38
N THR A 136 9.50 -21.57 -26.61
CA THR A 136 8.68 -22.50 -27.42
C THR A 136 9.23 -23.92 -27.44
N THR A 137 10.18 -24.24 -26.56
CA THR A 137 10.78 -25.58 -26.48
C THR A 137 9.99 -26.40 -25.48
N GLU A 138 9.64 -27.62 -25.88
CA GLU A 138 8.98 -28.58 -25.00
C GLU A 138 9.92 -28.99 -23.85
N PRO A 139 9.46 -28.93 -22.59
CA PRO A 139 10.20 -29.49 -21.47
C PRO A 139 10.52 -30.96 -21.67
N ASP A 140 11.71 -31.38 -21.25
CA ASP A 140 12.11 -32.78 -21.35
C ASP A 140 11.35 -33.67 -20.34
N GLY A 141 11.48 -34.99 -20.52
CA GLY A 141 10.81 -35.97 -19.67
C GLY A 141 11.22 -35.88 -18.20
N ASP A 142 12.47 -35.51 -17.92
CA ASP A 142 12.99 -35.40 -16.56
C ASP A 142 12.30 -34.24 -15.81
N ALA A 143 12.04 -33.13 -16.50
CA ALA A 143 11.24 -32.02 -15.96
C ALA A 143 9.80 -32.44 -15.61
N TYR A 144 9.14 -33.25 -16.44
CA TYR A 144 7.80 -33.76 -16.12
C TYR A 144 7.81 -34.77 -14.96
N ASP A 145 8.82 -35.64 -14.89
CA ASP A 145 8.98 -36.62 -13.82
C ASP A 145 9.23 -35.93 -12.46
N GLU A 146 10.00 -34.83 -12.44
CA GLU A 146 10.18 -34.01 -11.24
C GLU A 146 8.89 -33.27 -10.86
N ALA A 147 8.27 -32.58 -11.83
CA ALA A 147 7.07 -31.78 -11.61
C ALA A 147 5.90 -32.58 -11.02
N ALA A 148 5.77 -33.85 -11.40
CA ALA A 148 4.71 -34.75 -10.91
C ALA A 148 4.74 -34.98 -9.39
N ASN A 149 5.83 -34.63 -8.70
CA ASN A 149 5.93 -34.70 -7.24
C ASN A 149 5.33 -33.48 -6.52
N PHE A 150 4.94 -32.46 -7.29
CA PHE A 150 4.68 -31.10 -6.82
C PHE A 150 3.38 -30.55 -7.44
N LEU A 151 2.27 -31.23 -7.13
CA LEU A 151 0.95 -30.92 -7.69
C LEU A 151 0.16 -29.93 -6.84
N VAL A 152 -0.57 -29.03 -7.49
CA VAL A 152 -1.57 -28.19 -6.83
C VAL A 152 -2.88 -28.97 -6.67
N GLU A 153 -3.29 -29.19 -5.42
CA GLU A 153 -4.47 -30.00 -5.10
C GLU A 153 -5.77 -29.18 -5.00
N SER A 154 -5.70 -27.90 -4.60
CA SER A 154 -6.89 -27.06 -4.48
C SER A 154 -6.62 -25.62 -4.89
N THR A 155 -7.55 -25.07 -5.66
CA THR A 155 -7.62 -23.63 -5.96
C THR A 155 -9.01 -23.11 -5.68
N GLU A 156 -9.10 -21.84 -5.32
CA GLU A 156 -10.38 -21.16 -5.07
C GLU A 156 -10.44 -19.85 -5.85
N LEU A 157 -11.60 -19.58 -6.45
CA LEU A 157 -11.89 -18.36 -7.20
C LEU A 157 -12.40 -17.28 -6.23
N LEU A 158 -11.80 -16.10 -6.28
CA LEU A 158 -12.23 -14.94 -5.51
C LEU A 158 -13.15 -14.03 -6.32
N PRO A 159 -14.21 -13.48 -5.69
CA PRO A 159 -14.95 -12.38 -6.29
C PRO A 159 -14.08 -11.10 -6.31
N VAL A 160 -14.45 -10.17 -7.19
CA VAL A 160 -13.94 -8.78 -7.18
C VAL A 160 -14.64 -8.04 -6.04
N ASP A 161 -14.20 -8.31 -4.82
CA ASP A 161 -14.77 -7.79 -3.58
C ASP A 161 -13.66 -7.52 -2.57
N LEU A 162 -13.69 -6.34 -1.95
CA LEU A 162 -12.63 -5.87 -1.05
C LEU A 162 -12.49 -6.79 0.17
N THR A 163 -13.61 -7.19 0.77
CA THR A 163 -13.61 -8.01 1.99
C THR A 163 -13.08 -9.41 1.69
N ALA A 164 -13.45 -9.99 0.54
CA ALA A 164 -12.96 -11.30 0.13
C ALA A 164 -11.45 -11.31 -0.12
N TRP A 165 -10.91 -10.29 -0.80
CA TRP A 165 -9.47 -10.16 -1.05
C TRP A 165 -8.69 -9.98 0.25
N LYS A 166 -9.13 -9.04 1.10
CA LYS A 166 -8.49 -8.82 2.41
C LYS A 166 -8.54 -10.08 3.28
N SER A 167 -9.67 -10.79 3.31
CA SER A 167 -9.79 -12.06 4.05
C SER A 167 -8.81 -13.11 3.55
N ALA A 168 -8.66 -13.26 2.23
CA ALA A 168 -7.73 -14.24 1.67
C ALA A 168 -6.27 -13.91 2.02
N LEU A 169 -5.89 -12.64 1.94
CA LEU A 169 -4.56 -12.16 2.30
C LEU A 169 -4.28 -12.29 3.80
N ALA A 170 -5.23 -11.94 4.66
CA ALA A 170 -5.14 -12.10 6.11
C ALA A 170 -5.03 -13.58 6.54
N GLU A 171 -5.63 -14.50 5.76
CA GLU A 171 -5.39 -15.95 5.89
C GLU A 171 -4.04 -16.42 5.30
N GLY A 172 -3.18 -15.50 4.86
CA GLY A 172 -1.88 -15.79 4.28
C GLY A 172 -1.94 -16.39 2.88
N ASN A 173 -2.99 -16.13 2.08
CA ASN A 173 -3.12 -16.61 0.71
C ASN A 173 -2.89 -15.46 -0.30
N PRO A 174 -1.74 -15.44 -1.00
CA PRO A 174 -1.52 -14.56 -2.13
C PRO A 174 -2.53 -14.81 -3.25
N ILE A 175 -2.96 -13.73 -3.93
CA ILE A 175 -4.01 -13.78 -4.94
C ILE A 175 -3.39 -13.59 -6.31
N ILE A 176 -3.47 -14.60 -7.17
CA ILE A 176 -3.13 -14.50 -8.59
C ILE A 176 -4.30 -13.78 -9.28
N PHE A 177 -4.05 -12.70 -10.01
CA PHE A 177 -5.13 -11.98 -10.69
C PHE A 177 -4.72 -11.45 -12.06
N GLY A 178 -5.72 -11.37 -12.94
CA GLY A 178 -5.60 -10.69 -14.23
C GLY A 178 -6.27 -9.32 -14.22
N ILE A 179 -5.60 -8.32 -14.81
CA ILE A 179 -6.08 -6.93 -14.85
C ILE A 179 -5.84 -6.29 -16.23
N SER A 180 -6.67 -5.31 -16.58
CA SER A 180 -6.41 -4.43 -17.71
C SER A 180 -5.47 -3.30 -17.29
N LEU A 181 -4.33 -3.19 -17.96
CA LEU A 181 -3.39 -2.09 -17.80
C LEU A 181 -3.67 -0.96 -18.82
N PHE A 182 -3.42 0.26 -18.37
CA PHE A 182 -3.54 1.48 -19.17
C PHE A 182 -2.18 2.15 -19.35
N LYS A 183 -2.11 3.20 -20.18
CA LYS A 183 -0.84 3.87 -20.48
C LYS A 183 -0.26 4.53 -19.23
N SER A 184 -1.12 5.04 -18.35
CA SER A 184 -0.77 5.60 -17.06
C SER A 184 -0.18 4.59 -16.06
N PHE A 185 -0.31 3.27 -16.29
CA PHE A 185 0.12 2.27 -15.32
C PHE A 185 1.59 2.42 -14.91
N ASP A 186 2.48 2.69 -15.86
CA ASP A 186 3.93 2.83 -15.65
C ASP A 186 4.35 4.29 -15.38
N SER A 187 3.38 5.20 -15.24
CA SER A 187 3.59 6.63 -14.98
C SER A 187 3.52 6.91 -13.48
N HIS A 188 4.32 6.18 -12.71
CA HIS A 188 4.29 6.28 -11.26
C HIS A 188 4.86 7.63 -10.80
N LYS A 189 4.11 8.35 -9.94
CA LYS A 189 4.62 9.56 -9.26
C LYS A 189 5.62 9.20 -8.14
N LYS A 190 5.34 8.13 -7.40
CA LYS A 190 6.20 7.46 -6.41
C LYS A 190 6.56 6.07 -6.92
N LYS A 191 7.75 5.53 -6.61
CA LYS A 191 8.16 4.20 -7.08
C LYS A 191 7.09 3.14 -6.79
N GLY A 192 6.60 2.48 -7.85
CA GLY A 192 5.59 1.43 -7.75
C GLY A 192 4.17 1.89 -7.44
N LEU A 193 3.90 3.16 -7.09
CA LEU A 193 2.53 3.62 -6.83
C LEU A 193 1.77 3.79 -8.16
N VAL A 194 0.78 2.92 -8.38
CA VAL A 194 0.03 2.86 -9.63
C VAL A 194 -1.09 3.90 -9.62
N PRO A 195 -1.10 4.87 -10.56
CA PRO A 195 -2.17 5.84 -10.64
C PRO A 195 -3.46 5.19 -11.17
N MET A 196 -4.59 5.81 -10.85
CA MET A 196 -5.86 5.41 -11.44
C MET A 196 -5.94 5.83 -12.90
N PRO A 197 -6.50 4.98 -13.78
CA PRO A 197 -6.61 5.29 -15.19
C PRO A 197 -7.60 6.43 -15.42
N SER A 198 -7.27 7.35 -16.31
CA SER A 198 -8.15 8.47 -16.65
C SER A 198 -9.40 7.99 -17.39
N PRO A 199 -10.54 8.73 -17.32
CA PRO A 199 -11.74 8.42 -18.10
C PRO A 199 -11.48 8.33 -19.61
N GLN A 200 -10.50 9.08 -20.13
CA GLN A 200 -10.10 9.04 -21.54
C GLN A 200 -9.32 7.78 -21.91
N GLU A 201 -8.61 7.17 -20.96
CA GLU A 201 -7.91 5.90 -21.16
C GLU A 201 -8.87 4.73 -21.10
N THR A 202 -9.79 4.72 -20.13
CA THR A 202 -10.80 3.66 -19.97
C THR A 202 -11.81 3.64 -21.12
N ALA A 203 -12.06 4.78 -21.77
CA ALA A 203 -12.90 4.88 -22.96
C ALA A 203 -12.22 4.41 -24.26
N ARG A 204 -10.90 4.16 -24.27
CA ARG A 204 -10.21 3.60 -25.44
C ARG A 204 -10.44 2.10 -25.50
N ALA A 205 -10.19 1.49 -26.65
CA ALA A 205 -10.27 0.04 -26.82
C ALA A 205 -8.88 -0.65 -26.76
N SER A 206 -7.84 0.09 -26.36
CA SER A 206 -6.44 -0.36 -26.35
C SER A 206 -5.93 -0.44 -24.92
N HIS A 207 -6.13 -1.61 -24.31
CA HIS A 207 -5.59 -1.97 -22.99
C HIS A 207 -4.64 -3.16 -23.16
N GLY A 208 -3.68 -3.29 -22.25
CA GLY A 208 -2.84 -4.48 -22.16
C GLY A 208 -3.36 -5.41 -21.08
N GLY A 209 -3.58 -6.68 -21.39
CA GLY A 209 -3.86 -7.69 -20.37
C GLY A 209 -2.56 -8.06 -19.65
N HIS A 210 -2.54 -7.96 -18.32
CA HIS A 210 -1.42 -8.40 -17.48
C HIS A 210 -1.90 -9.23 -16.31
N ALA A 211 -1.06 -10.14 -15.83
CA ALA A 211 -1.31 -10.95 -14.66
C ALA A 211 -0.20 -10.72 -13.63
N MET A 212 -0.58 -10.56 -12.38
CA MET A 212 0.32 -10.25 -11.26
C MET A 212 -0.14 -11.01 -10.00
N LEU A 213 0.64 -10.89 -8.93
CA LEU A 213 0.38 -11.54 -7.66
C LEU A 213 0.14 -10.49 -6.57
N CYS A 214 -1.05 -10.46 -5.97
CA CYS A 214 -1.34 -9.64 -4.81
C CYS A 214 -0.86 -10.34 -3.55
N VAL A 215 -0.08 -9.64 -2.73
CA VAL A 215 0.67 -10.18 -1.59
C VAL A 215 0.44 -9.43 -0.30
N GLY A 216 -0.48 -8.49 -0.27
CA GLY A 216 -0.77 -7.72 0.93
C GLY A 216 -1.73 -6.58 0.66
N TYR A 217 -2.07 -5.85 1.71
CA TYR A 217 -2.89 -4.65 1.63
C TYR A 217 -2.56 -3.71 2.79
N SER A 218 -2.92 -2.44 2.60
CA SER A 218 -2.91 -1.43 3.66
C SER A 218 -4.18 -0.60 3.56
N ASP A 219 -4.98 -0.61 4.62
CA ASP A 219 -6.20 0.18 4.72
C ASP A 219 -5.90 1.66 4.85
N ASN A 220 -4.85 2.05 5.57
CA ASN A 220 -4.48 3.45 5.69
C ASN A 220 -4.22 4.08 4.31
N ASP A 221 -3.57 3.32 3.44
CA ASP A 221 -3.18 3.74 2.10
C ASP A 221 -4.24 3.48 1.02
N GLN A 222 -5.26 2.68 1.37
CA GLN A 222 -6.26 2.18 0.42
C GLN A 222 -5.64 1.48 -0.81
N VAL A 223 -4.53 0.74 -0.63
CA VAL A 223 -3.83 0.02 -1.70
C VAL A 223 -3.61 -1.46 -1.40
N PHE A 224 -3.56 -2.26 -2.47
CA PHE A 224 -3.01 -3.60 -2.44
C PHE A 224 -1.52 -3.57 -2.77
N ILE A 225 -0.75 -4.41 -2.07
CA ILE A 225 0.68 -4.66 -2.34
C ILE A 225 0.75 -5.77 -3.39
N VAL A 226 1.38 -5.48 -4.53
CA VAL A 226 1.39 -6.37 -5.70
C VAL A 226 2.81 -6.65 -6.15
N ARG A 227 3.16 -7.93 -6.28
CA ARG A 227 4.40 -8.38 -6.90
C ARG A 227 4.24 -8.43 -8.42
N ASN A 228 5.08 -7.68 -9.12
CA ASN A 228 5.16 -7.72 -10.58
C ASN A 228 6.24 -8.73 -11.02
N SER A 229 6.46 -8.85 -12.33
CA SER A 229 7.42 -9.79 -12.93
C SER A 229 8.35 -9.12 -13.95
N TRP A 230 8.74 -7.87 -13.69
CA TRP A 230 9.62 -7.06 -14.55
C TRP A 230 11.01 -6.81 -13.93
N GLY A 231 11.40 -7.62 -12.94
CA GLY A 231 12.65 -7.48 -12.20
C GLY A 231 12.59 -6.45 -11.07
N SER A 232 13.58 -6.52 -10.17
CA SER A 232 13.69 -5.67 -8.99
C SER A 232 13.90 -4.19 -9.31
N ASP A 233 14.46 -3.86 -10.47
CA ASP A 233 14.76 -2.47 -10.85
C ASP A 233 13.50 -1.68 -11.25
N TRP A 234 12.36 -2.36 -11.44
CA TRP A 234 11.09 -1.74 -11.81
C TRP A 234 10.21 -1.49 -10.57
N GLY A 235 9.47 -0.37 -10.58
CA GLY A 235 8.57 -0.03 -9.47
C GLY A 235 9.32 0.21 -8.17
N ASP A 236 8.81 -0.35 -7.07
CA ASP A 236 9.50 -0.39 -5.79
C ASP A 236 10.05 -1.80 -5.55
N ASN A 237 11.33 -2.01 -5.89
CA ASN A 237 12.02 -3.29 -5.75
C ASN A 237 11.28 -4.46 -6.46
N GLY A 238 10.60 -4.19 -7.57
CA GLY A 238 9.80 -5.16 -8.32
C GLY A 238 8.34 -5.27 -7.89
N TYR A 239 7.93 -4.50 -6.88
CA TYR A 239 6.56 -4.40 -6.39
C TYR A 239 5.89 -3.10 -6.86
N CYS A 240 4.57 -3.11 -6.81
CA CYS A 240 3.74 -1.94 -7.02
C CYS A 240 2.57 -1.91 -6.04
N TYR A 241 2.01 -0.73 -5.85
CA TYR A 241 0.92 -0.44 -4.94
C TYR A 241 -0.28 -0.01 -5.76
N ILE A 242 -1.34 -0.82 -5.78
CA ILE A 242 -2.49 -0.60 -6.65
C ILE A 242 -3.71 -0.21 -5.81
N PRO A 243 -4.36 0.94 -6.07
CA PRO A 243 -5.52 1.38 -5.31
C PRO A 243 -6.65 0.34 -5.28
N TYR A 244 -7.31 0.20 -4.13
CA TYR A 244 -8.48 -0.68 -3.96
C TYR A 244 -9.55 -0.40 -5.02
N ARG A 245 -9.82 0.88 -5.26
CA ARG A 245 -10.77 1.35 -6.28
C ARG A 245 -10.39 0.99 -7.72
N TYR A 246 -9.15 0.58 -7.98
CA TYR A 246 -8.76 -0.03 -9.26
C TYR A 246 -9.12 -1.52 -9.24
N LEU A 247 -8.53 -2.28 -8.31
CA LEU A 247 -8.60 -3.75 -8.34
C LEU A 247 -10.00 -4.30 -8.06
N ILE A 248 -10.79 -3.58 -7.25
CA ILE A 248 -12.16 -3.96 -6.90
C ILE A 248 -13.19 -3.36 -7.87
N ASN A 249 -12.76 -2.66 -8.93
CA ASN A 249 -13.68 -2.16 -9.96
C ASN A 249 -13.99 -3.25 -11.00
N PRO A 250 -15.23 -3.73 -11.13
CA PRO A 250 -15.60 -4.80 -12.06
C PRO A 250 -15.46 -4.41 -13.55
N GLN A 251 -15.29 -3.12 -13.86
CA GLN A 251 -15.03 -2.65 -15.22
C GLN A 251 -13.55 -2.74 -15.60
N LEU A 252 -12.66 -2.74 -14.61
CA LEU A 252 -11.20 -2.74 -14.79
C LEU A 252 -10.58 -4.13 -14.49
N ASN A 253 -11.20 -4.85 -13.55
CA ASN A 253 -10.88 -6.23 -13.20
C ASN A 253 -12.05 -7.15 -13.58
N SER A 254 -11.78 -8.11 -14.47
CA SER A 254 -12.80 -9.03 -15.01
C SER A 254 -13.11 -10.24 -14.10
N GLY A 255 -12.51 -10.29 -12.90
CA GLY A 255 -12.77 -11.33 -11.90
C GLY A 255 -12.09 -12.66 -12.17
N ASP A 256 -10.94 -12.64 -12.84
CA ASP A 256 -10.06 -13.82 -12.99
C ASP A 256 -9.03 -13.81 -11.86
N CYS A 257 -9.49 -14.15 -10.65
CA CYS A 257 -8.76 -13.95 -9.39
C CYS A 257 -8.75 -15.27 -8.60
N TRP A 258 -7.58 -15.80 -8.29
CA TRP A 258 -7.43 -17.15 -7.77
C TRP A 258 -6.45 -17.21 -6.62
N VAL A 259 -6.73 -18.08 -5.65
CA VAL A 259 -5.77 -18.51 -4.64
C VAL A 259 -5.47 -19.99 -4.81
N ILE A 260 -4.22 -20.37 -4.58
CA ILE A 260 -3.80 -21.76 -4.43
C ILE A 260 -3.89 -22.09 -2.93
N LYS A 261 -4.65 -23.12 -2.57
CA LYS A 261 -4.82 -23.57 -1.17
C LYS A 261 -4.03 -24.85 -0.95
N GLN A 262 -3.32 -24.93 0.17
CA GLN A 262 -2.78 -26.18 0.71
C GLN A 262 -3.85 -26.94 1.51
N LEU A 263 -3.74 -28.28 1.56
CA LEU A 263 -4.62 -29.14 2.38
C LEU A 263 -4.25 -29.11 3.86
N ASP A 264 -2.96 -28.98 4.18
CA ASP A 264 -2.48 -28.81 5.55
C ASP A 264 -2.42 -27.32 5.88
N ASN A 265 -3.23 -26.91 6.85
CA ASN A 265 -3.40 -25.51 7.22
C ASN A 265 -2.22 -25.03 8.05
N PHE A 266 -1.58 -23.92 7.64
CA PHE A 266 -0.85 -23.11 8.61
C PHE A 266 -1.84 -22.52 9.61
N ASP A 267 -1.40 -22.42 10.87
CA ASP A 267 -2.04 -21.49 11.80
C ASP A 267 -1.94 -20.08 11.21
N ILE A 268 -2.99 -19.29 11.39
CA ILE A 268 -3.02 -17.89 10.95
C ILE A 268 -1.81 -17.20 11.54
N ASP A 269 -0.95 -16.69 10.67
CA ASP A 269 0.29 -16.06 11.07
C ASP A 269 0.03 -14.59 11.45
N GLU A 270 -0.45 -14.40 12.68
CA GLU A 270 -0.79 -13.07 13.22
C GLU A 270 0.44 -12.14 13.28
N SER A 271 1.69 -12.64 13.13
CA SER A 271 2.86 -11.75 13.02
C SER A 271 2.96 -11.02 11.67
N SER A 272 2.13 -11.41 10.69
CA SER A 272 1.96 -10.66 9.43
C SER A 272 0.86 -9.61 9.51
N TRP A 273 0.17 -9.52 10.65
CA TRP A 273 -0.90 -8.56 10.91
C TRP A 273 -0.32 -7.36 11.66
N SER A 274 -0.76 -6.18 11.26
CA SER A 274 -0.54 -4.95 12.03
C SER A 274 -1.88 -4.28 12.33
N ASP A 275 -2.02 -3.84 13.59
CA ASP A 275 -3.13 -3.02 14.08
C ASP A 275 -2.69 -1.57 14.33
N ASP A 276 -1.45 -1.21 13.99
CA ASP A 276 -1.00 0.18 13.99
C ASP A 276 -1.60 0.95 12.81
N ASP A 277 -1.90 2.23 13.04
CA ASP A 277 -2.31 3.17 11.99
C ASP A 277 -1.09 3.70 11.19
N GLU A 278 0.04 2.98 11.25
CA GLU A 278 1.24 3.24 10.45
C GLU A 278 0.95 3.01 8.97
N SER A 279 0.64 4.12 8.31
CA SER A 279 0.63 4.29 6.86
C SER A 279 1.83 3.63 6.19
N VAL A 280 1.62 2.95 5.06
CA VAL A 280 2.70 2.55 4.13
C VAL A 280 3.00 3.70 3.14
N LEU A 281 2.15 4.74 3.10
CA LEU A 281 2.26 5.90 2.22
C LEU A 281 2.31 7.25 2.97
N GLY A 282 2.44 7.29 4.29
CA GLY A 282 2.26 8.49 5.12
C GLY A 282 3.49 9.37 5.22
N ASP A 283 4.05 9.74 4.08
CA ASP A 283 5.16 10.69 4.00
C ASP A 283 4.76 11.83 3.06
N TRP A 284 5.44 12.97 3.21
CA TRP A 284 5.53 14.09 2.28
C TRP A 284 5.45 13.72 0.77
N GLU A 285 5.92 12.52 0.39
CA GLU A 285 5.79 11.94 -0.96
C GLU A 285 4.35 11.82 -1.47
N THR A 286 3.40 11.48 -0.59
CA THR A 286 2.00 11.27 -0.93
C THR A 286 1.25 12.58 -1.04
N GLU A 287 1.52 13.52 -0.12
CA GLU A 287 0.97 14.87 -0.18
C GLU A 287 1.31 15.55 -1.51
N PHE A 288 2.59 15.57 -1.90
CA PHE A 288 3.01 16.14 -3.18
C PHE A 288 2.46 15.35 -4.39
N ALA A 289 2.14 14.07 -4.22
CA ALA A 289 1.57 13.25 -5.30
C ALA A 289 0.07 13.50 -5.51
N ASP A 290 -0.67 13.83 -4.45
CA ASP A 290 -2.10 14.10 -4.50
C ASP A 290 -2.42 15.56 -4.84
N MET A 291 -1.49 16.49 -4.58
CA MET A 291 -1.57 17.85 -5.11
C MET A 291 -1.64 17.84 -6.65
N SER A 292 -2.53 18.67 -7.20
CA SER A 292 -2.52 18.93 -8.63
C SER A 292 -1.28 19.76 -9.01
N ASP A 293 -0.88 19.72 -10.29
CA ASP A 293 0.23 20.56 -10.76
C ASP A 293 -0.04 22.07 -10.55
N GLU A 294 -1.31 22.47 -10.50
CA GLU A 294 -1.73 23.85 -10.22
C GLU A 294 -1.55 24.17 -8.73
N ASP A 295 -2.11 23.34 -7.84
CA ASP A 295 -2.00 23.53 -6.39
C ASP A 295 -0.56 23.49 -5.89
N TYR A 296 0.28 22.61 -6.46
CA TYR A 296 1.69 22.53 -6.11
C TYR A 296 2.49 23.77 -6.56
N GLN A 297 2.19 24.34 -7.73
CA GLN A 297 2.82 25.58 -8.17
C GLN A 297 2.35 26.77 -7.33
N ASP A 298 1.05 26.83 -7.00
CA ASP A 298 0.49 27.86 -6.14
C ASP A 298 1.14 27.83 -4.76
N MET A 299 1.35 26.63 -4.18
CA MET A 299 2.11 26.46 -2.94
C MET A 299 3.53 27.02 -3.09
N LEU A 300 4.29 26.61 -4.11
CA LEU A 300 5.67 27.09 -4.29
C LEU A 300 5.75 28.61 -4.51
N GLU A 301 4.79 29.20 -5.21
CA GLU A 301 4.69 30.66 -5.38
C GLU A 301 4.40 31.36 -4.05
N ALA A 302 3.50 30.80 -3.23
CA ALA A 302 3.18 31.31 -1.90
C ALA A 302 4.38 31.23 -0.94
N MET A 303 5.22 30.20 -1.05
CA MET A 303 6.44 30.06 -0.22
C MET A 303 7.46 31.19 -0.48
N GLY A 304 7.49 31.77 -1.68
CA GLY A 304 8.29 32.97 -1.98
C GLY A 304 9.81 32.78 -1.80
N ASP A 305 10.46 33.72 -1.11
CA ASP A 305 11.91 33.70 -0.85
C ASP A 305 12.33 32.67 0.23
N SER A 306 11.36 32.11 0.94
CA SER A 306 11.55 31.13 2.01
C SER A 306 10.97 29.78 1.58
N PRO A 307 11.79 28.87 1.05
CA PRO A 307 11.29 27.60 0.52
C PRO A 307 10.80 26.67 1.64
N LEU A 308 10.03 25.65 1.26
CA LEU A 308 9.35 24.73 2.19
C LEU A 308 10.32 24.10 3.21
N GLU A 309 11.50 23.65 2.78
CA GLU A 309 12.51 23.08 3.66
C GLU A 309 13.02 24.06 4.72
N LEU A 310 13.06 25.35 4.42
CA LEU A 310 13.47 26.38 5.37
C LEU A 310 12.35 26.67 6.36
N ARG A 311 11.10 26.71 5.90
CA ARG A 311 9.93 26.99 6.73
C ARG A 311 9.67 25.86 7.72
N LEU A 312 9.70 24.61 7.26
CA LEU A 312 9.58 23.44 8.13
C LEU A 312 10.72 23.40 9.16
N ALA A 313 11.97 23.63 8.71
CA ALA A 313 13.10 23.72 9.63
C ALA A 313 12.93 24.83 10.67
N MET A 314 12.30 25.96 10.33
CA MET A 314 12.03 27.04 11.28
C MET A 314 10.99 26.61 12.32
N ILE A 315 9.92 25.94 11.92
CA ILE A 315 8.87 25.46 12.84
C ILE A 315 9.47 24.43 13.82
N ILE A 316 10.21 23.44 13.32
CA ILE A 316 10.85 22.41 14.15
C ILE A 316 11.87 23.05 15.12
N MET A 317 12.73 23.94 14.62
CA MET A 317 13.75 24.60 15.44
C MET A 317 13.15 25.58 16.46
N TYR A 318 11.95 26.12 16.21
CA TYR A 318 11.25 26.95 17.17
C TYR A 318 10.55 26.10 18.23
N ALA A 319 9.96 24.97 17.84
CA ALA A 319 9.39 24.00 18.78
C ALA A 319 10.45 23.53 19.78
N ALA A 320 11.55 22.96 19.29
CA ALA A 320 12.65 22.47 20.13
C ALA A 320 13.35 23.57 20.95
N GLY A 321 13.18 24.84 20.55
CA GLY A 321 13.78 25.99 21.23
C GLY A 321 12.80 26.77 22.09
N ALA A 322 11.59 26.25 22.30
CA ALA A 322 10.52 26.97 23.01
C ALA A 322 10.86 27.22 24.48
N ASP A 323 11.68 26.36 25.08
CA ASP A 323 12.17 26.45 26.46
C ASP A 323 13.47 27.29 26.61
N ASP A 324 13.89 27.98 25.54
CA ASP A 324 15.16 28.72 25.42
C ASP A 324 16.46 27.84 25.41
N ASP A 325 16.36 26.52 25.30
CA ASP A 325 17.48 25.60 25.07
C ASP A 325 17.19 24.71 23.85
N ILE A 326 18.20 24.09 23.24
CA ILE A 326 17.98 22.96 22.32
C ILE A 326 19.09 21.97 22.60
N SER A 327 18.73 20.78 23.05
CA SER A 327 19.70 19.79 23.48
C SER A 327 20.46 19.16 22.31
N ASP A 328 21.61 18.57 22.62
CA ASP A 328 22.39 17.84 21.62
C ASP A 328 21.63 16.60 21.10
N GLU A 329 20.67 16.06 21.86
CA GLU A 329 19.88 14.88 21.49
C GLU A 329 18.75 15.26 20.52
N GLU A 330 17.98 16.31 20.82
CA GLU A 330 16.96 16.85 19.92
C GLU A 330 17.58 17.31 18.59
N MET A 331 18.70 18.04 18.65
CA MET A 331 19.40 18.52 17.45
C MET A 331 19.85 17.38 16.54
N ALA A 332 20.15 16.19 17.10
CA ALA A 332 20.53 15.02 16.33
C ALA A 332 19.32 14.39 15.63
N GLU A 333 18.17 14.29 16.28
CA GLU A 333 16.93 13.80 15.69
C GLU A 333 16.40 14.76 14.62
N ILE A 334 16.38 16.08 14.90
CA ILE A 334 16.04 17.13 13.93
C ILE A 334 16.94 17.05 12.68
N THR A 335 18.25 16.84 12.87
CA THR A 335 19.18 16.68 11.75
C THR A 335 18.85 15.45 10.91
N THR A 336 18.51 14.33 11.56
CA THR A 336 18.17 13.07 10.87
C THR A 336 16.87 13.21 10.07
N TYR A 337 15.84 13.80 10.67
CA TYR A 337 14.57 14.08 10.01
C TYR A 337 14.76 14.99 8.79
N MET A 338 15.49 16.09 8.95
CA MET A 338 15.70 17.06 7.88
C MET A 338 16.63 16.54 6.77
N ASP A 339 17.56 15.62 7.05
CA ASP A 339 18.33 14.93 6.02
C ASP A 339 17.41 14.12 5.09
N GLY A 340 16.48 13.36 5.67
CA GLY A 340 15.47 12.62 4.91
C GLY A 340 14.57 13.53 4.08
N PHE A 341 14.11 14.63 4.68
CA PHE A 341 13.25 15.60 3.99
C PHE A 341 13.96 16.32 2.83
N LEU A 342 15.24 16.69 2.98
CA LEU A 342 16.01 17.29 1.89
C LEU A 342 16.30 16.30 0.75
N GLU A 343 16.56 15.03 1.07
CA GLU A 343 16.70 13.98 0.06
C GLU A 343 15.42 13.81 -0.75
N LEU A 344 14.27 13.79 -0.06
CA LEU A 344 12.96 13.75 -0.67
C LEU A 344 12.72 14.92 -1.65
N LEU A 345 12.99 16.16 -1.22
CA LEU A 345 12.82 17.35 -2.07
C LEU A 345 13.87 17.44 -3.20
N GLY A 346 14.87 16.55 -3.22
CA GLY A 346 15.98 16.60 -4.17
C GLY A 346 16.88 17.82 -4.00
N VAL A 347 16.89 18.41 -2.80
CA VAL A 347 17.62 19.64 -2.51
C VAL A 347 19.08 19.31 -2.18
N ALA A 348 20.00 19.75 -3.04
CA ALA A 348 21.44 19.59 -2.84
C ALA A 348 22.00 20.60 -1.82
N MET A 349 21.46 20.59 -0.60
CA MET A 349 21.95 21.38 0.54
C MET A 349 22.33 20.44 1.69
N LYS A 350 23.31 20.85 2.50
CA LYS A 350 23.61 20.15 3.75
C LYS A 350 22.65 20.59 4.85
N THR A 351 22.10 19.65 5.61
CA THR A 351 21.15 19.93 6.70
C THR A 351 21.71 20.88 7.74
N GLU A 352 22.99 20.76 8.13
CA GLU A 352 23.56 21.69 9.12
C GLU A 352 23.66 23.12 8.57
N ARG A 353 23.65 23.31 7.24
CA ARG A 353 23.54 24.64 6.63
C ARG A 353 22.10 25.15 6.67
N LEU A 354 21.12 24.28 6.44
CA LEU A 354 19.69 24.60 6.51
C LEU A 354 19.30 25.03 7.93
N LEU A 355 19.60 24.21 8.94
CA LEU A 355 19.27 24.49 10.34
C LEU A 355 19.93 25.80 10.82
N ARG A 356 21.20 26.04 10.45
CA ARG A 356 21.86 27.33 10.72
C ARG A 356 21.24 28.52 10.01
N ASN A 357 20.57 28.32 8.87
CA ASN A 357 19.83 29.38 8.20
C ASN A 357 18.47 29.59 8.89
N ALA A 358 17.76 28.53 9.25
CA ALA A 358 16.52 28.58 10.02
C ALA A 358 16.72 29.37 11.33
N GLN A 359 17.70 29.00 12.15
CA GLN A 359 18.02 29.73 13.38
C GLN A 359 18.33 31.21 13.13
N LYS A 360 19.03 31.52 12.03
CA LYS A 360 19.35 32.93 11.69
C LYS A 360 18.12 33.72 11.25
N GLN A 361 17.11 33.07 10.71
CA GLN A 361 15.85 33.73 10.35
C GLN A 361 15.00 33.92 11.60
N LEU A 362 14.85 32.90 12.44
CA LEU A 362 14.19 33.02 13.75
C LEU A 362 14.80 34.17 14.57
N ASN A 363 16.12 34.24 14.69
CA ASN A 363 16.79 35.33 15.42
C ASN A 363 16.61 36.73 14.82
N LYS A 364 16.16 36.85 13.56
CA LYS A 364 15.87 38.13 12.90
C LYS A 364 14.38 38.46 12.91
N ASP A 365 13.54 37.46 13.15
CA ASP A 365 12.10 37.56 13.14
C ASP A 365 11.61 38.01 14.52
N GLU A 366 12.01 39.23 14.91
CA GLU A 366 11.77 39.77 16.26
C GLU A 366 10.28 39.81 16.64
N ASP A 367 9.40 39.92 15.65
CA ASP A 367 7.95 39.99 15.82
C ASP A 367 7.23 38.66 15.50
N GLY A 368 7.97 37.60 15.10
CA GLY A 368 7.41 36.27 14.77
C GLY A 368 6.63 36.20 13.45
N GLU A 369 6.62 37.26 12.64
CA GLU A 369 5.79 37.37 11.44
C GLU A 369 6.12 36.27 10.41
N LEU A 370 7.40 35.93 10.23
CA LEU A 370 7.80 34.91 9.25
C LEU A 370 7.52 33.49 9.73
N LEU A 371 7.64 33.24 11.04
CA LEU A 371 7.24 31.97 11.64
C LEU A 371 5.73 31.76 11.53
N ASP A 372 4.93 32.77 11.90
CA ASP A 372 3.47 32.75 11.77
C ASP A 372 3.04 32.51 10.33
N GLU A 373 3.62 33.25 9.37
CA GLU A 373 3.37 33.06 7.94
C GLU A 373 3.71 31.63 7.49
N SER A 374 4.77 31.03 8.05
CA SER A 374 5.17 29.67 7.72
C SER A 374 4.17 28.63 8.23
N ILE A 375 3.69 28.79 9.47
CA ILE A 375 2.67 27.90 10.06
C ILE A 375 1.38 27.99 9.25
N ASP A 376 0.93 29.21 8.93
CA ASP A 376 -0.31 29.44 8.20
C ASP A 376 -0.25 28.87 6.77
N LEU A 377 0.88 29.05 6.06
CA LEU A 377 1.07 28.50 4.72
C LEU A 377 1.10 26.96 4.71
N LEU A 378 1.70 26.32 5.72
CA LEU A 378 1.64 24.86 5.82
C LEU A 378 0.20 24.40 6.06
N GLY A 379 -0.56 25.11 6.92
CA GLY A 379 -1.97 24.83 7.18
C GLY A 379 -2.90 25.03 5.98
N GLU A 380 -2.58 25.98 5.09
CA GLU A 380 -3.37 26.26 3.89
C GLU A 380 -3.18 25.21 2.79
N TYR A 381 -1.95 24.71 2.63
CA TYR A 381 -1.57 23.90 1.47
C TYR A 381 -1.39 22.41 1.75
N LEU A 382 -1.17 22.01 3.00
CA LEU A 382 -0.98 20.61 3.36
C LEU A 382 -2.28 20.02 3.93
N SER A 383 -2.50 18.73 3.69
CA SER A 383 -3.62 18.00 4.28
C SER A 383 -3.52 17.93 5.80
N GLY A 384 -4.67 17.88 6.48
CA GLY A 384 -4.72 17.69 7.94
C GLY A 384 -4.03 16.40 8.39
N GLU A 385 -4.03 15.36 7.55
CA GLU A 385 -3.32 14.10 7.82
C GLU A 385 -1.80 14.29 7.87
N LEU A 386 -1.22 15.01 6.89
CA LEU A 386 0.21 15.33 6.91
C LEU A 386 0.56 16.29 8.05
N LEU A 387 -0.28 17.28 8.33
CA LEU A 387 -0.06 18.23 9.42
C LEU A 387 -0.05 17.53 10.78
N ALA A 388 -1.00 16.62 11.03
CA ALA A 388 -1.01 15.80 12.23
C ALA A 388 0.26 14.96 12.35
N ARG A 389 0.75 14.40 11.23
CA ARG A 389 2.01 13.65 11.23
C ARG A 389 3.22 14.52 11.53
N ILE A 390 3.29 15.73 10.96
CA ILE A 390 4.35 16.71 11.24
C ILE A 390 4.37 17.06 12.73
N VAL A 391 3.19 17.25 13.37
CA VAL A 391 3.11 17.50 14.82
C VAL A 391 3.68 16.31 15.60
N GLN A 392 3.26 15.08 15.27
CA GLN A 392 3.78 13.87 15.93
C GLN A 392 5.29 13.69 15.74
N ASP A 393 5.81 14.03 14.55
CA ASP A 393 7.24 13.98 14.28
C ASP A 393 7.98 15.02 15.12
N ILE A 394 7.44 16.24 15.25
CA ILE A 394 8.01 17.29 16.09
C ILE A 394 8.02 16.83 17.55
N GLU A 395 6.89 16.37 18.08
CA GLU A 395 6.76 15.86 19.44
C GLU A 395 7.78 14.75 19.72
N ALA A 396 7.92 13.78 18.82
CA ALA A 396 8.90 12.71 18.97
C ALA A 396 10.36 13.19 18.91
N MET A 397 10.65 14.30 18.22
CA MET A 397 12.00 14.88 18.16
C MET A 397 12.37 15.65 19.42
N ILE A 398 11.40 16.31 20.06
CA ILE A 398 11.61 17.17 21.23
C ILE A 398 11.36 16.45 22.57
N ASP A 399 10.56 15.37 22.60
CA ASP A 399 10.37 14.55 23.82
C ASP A 399 11.58 13.64 24.16
N VAL A 400 12.68 13.74 23.40
CA VAL A 400 13.87 12.88 23.60
C VAL A 400 14.56 13.16 24.94
N ASP A 401 14.48 14.40 25.42
CA ASP A 401 15.04 14.84 26.70
C ASP A 401 14.00 15.32 27.72
N ASP A 402 12.79 14.75 27.63
CA ASP A 402 11.59 15.05 28.40
C ASP A 402 10.92 16.39 28.01
N LEU A 403 9.70 16.32 27.45
CA LEU A 403 8.93 17.47 27.01
C LEU A 403 8.75 18.57 28.09
N SER A 404 9.08 19.82 27.76
CA SER A 404 8.84 21.00 28.60
C SER A 404 7.41 21.55 28.47
N GLU A 405 6.98 22.37 29.44
CA GLU A 405 5.66 23.02 29.40
C GLU A 405 5.56 24.00 28.21
N GLU A 406 6.65 24.69 27.89
CA GLU A 406 6.74 25.65 26.78
C GLU A 406 6.66 24.97 25.39
N GLU A 407 7.28 23.80 25.25
CA GLU A 407 7.19 22.98 24.03
C GLU A 407 5.78 22.42 23.82
N GLU A 408 5.16 21.92 24.89
CA GLU A 408 3.79 21.42 24.88
C GLU A 408 2.80 22.54 24.51
N GLU A 409 3.00 23.76 25.02
CA GLU A 409 2.19 24.93 24.65
C GLU A 409 2.30 25.25 23.14
N PHE A 410 3.51 25.16 22.58
CA PHE A 410 3.72 25.39 21.15
C PHE A 410 3.11 24.30 20.27
N LEU A 411 3.24 23.02 20.64
CA LEU A 411 2.59 21.91 19.94
C LEU A 411 1.07 22.08 19.93
N ASN A 412 0.48 22.48 21.06
CA ASN A 412 -0.95 22.75 21.15
C ASN A 412 -1.38 23.94 20.27
N ASP A 413 -0.57 25.00 20.16
CA ASP A 413 -0.84 26.10 19.21
C ASP A 413 -0.81 25.61 17.76
N LEU A 414 0.15 24.75 17.38
CA LEU A 414 0.19 24.15 16.05
C LEU A 414 -1.05 23.31 15.75
N ILE A 415 -1.44 22.43 16.68
CA ILE A 415 -2.66 21.61 16.57
C ILE A 415 -3.89 22.51 16.35
N SER A 416 -4.02 23.56 17.17
CA SER A 416 -5.13 24.51 17.06
C SER A 416 -5.12 25.28 15.75
N ARG A 417 -3.97 25.77 15.30
CA ARG A 417 -3.85 26.56 14.06
C ARG A 417 -4.12 25.73 12.81
N TRP A 418 -3.68 24.49 12.81
CA TRP A 418 -3.89 23.56 11.71
C TRP A 418 -5.25 22.86 11.76
N GLN A 419 -6.07 23.14 12.78
CA GLN A 419 -7.40 22.54 12.96
C GLN A 419 -7.34 21.01 12.91
N ILE A 420 -6.28 20.43 13.48
CA ILE A 420 -6.12 18.99 13.56
C ILE A 420 -7.22 18.49 14.50
N GLU A 421 -8.14 17.67 13.97
CA GLU A 421 -9.19 17.06 14.78
C GLU A 421 -8.53 16.16 15.83
N GLY A 422 -8.55 16.59 17.09
CA GLY A 422 -8.18 15.72 18.20
C GLY A 422 -9.23 14.63 18.33
N ASP A 423 -8.80 13.39 18.55
CA ASP A 423 -9.64 12.41 19.24
C ASP A 423 -9.89 12.99 20.65
N GLU A 424 -10.89 13.86 20.77
CA GLU A 424 -11.46 14.18 22.07
C GLU A 424 -11.98 12.86 22.63
N GLU A 425 -11.25 12.31 23.61
CA GLU A 425 -11.85 11.44 24.60
C GLU A 425 -13.18 12.08 24.99
N ASP A 426 -14.29 11.34 24.84
CA ASP A 426 -15.61 11.70 25.37
C ASP A 426 -15.49 11.97 26.89
N GLU A 427 -15.01 13.16 27.26
CA GLU A 427 -15.25 13.73 28.56
C GLU A 427 -16.75 14.03 28.58
N SER A 428 -17.44 13.16 29.30
CA SER A 428 -18.83 13.31 29.69
C SER A 428 -19.14 14.78 30.00
N GLU A 429 -19.98 15.39 29.15
CA GLU A 429 -20.81 16.53 29.56
C GLU A 429 -21.67 16.04 30.75
N ASP A 430 -21.16 16.25 31.96
CA ASP A 430 -21.96 16.32 33.17
C ASP A 430 -22.93 17.48 32.95
N ASP A 431 -24.19 17.14 32.63
CA ASP A 431 -25.34 18.03 32.71
C ASP A 431 -25.45 18.57 34.14
N ASP A 432 -24.81 19.70 34.41
CA ASP A 432 -25.12 20.59 35.53
C ASP A 432 -26.51 21.21 35.28
N GLU A 433 -27.57 20.44 35.56
CA GLU A 433 -28.92 20.99 35.70
C GLU A 433 -28.99 21.86 36.97
N GLU A 434 -28.90 23.16 36.73
CA GLU A 434 -29.26 24.25 37.65
C GLU A 434 -30.66 24.01 38.25
N TYR A 435 -30.72 23.81 39.57
CA TYR A 435 -31.96 23.83 40.34
C TYR A 435 -32.52 25.26 40.39
N GLU A 436 -33.45 25.61 39.49
CA GLU A 436 -34.34 26.74 39.69
C GLU A 436 -35.47 26.35 40.68
N GLU A 437 -35.54 27.09 41.78
CA GLU A 437 -36.62 27.10 42.76
C GLU A 437 -37.91 27.63 42.12
N ASP A 438 -38.92 26.75 41.96
CA ASP A 438 -40.31 27.18 41.85
C ASP A 438 -41.05 26.84 43.15
N GLU A 439 -41.21 27.87 43.98
CA GLU A 439 -42.29 27.98 44.95
C GLU A 439 -43.63 27.94 44.18
N ASP A 440 -44.54 27.04 44.53
CA ASP A 440 -45.93 27.41 44.83
C ASP A 440 -46.75 26.21 45.36
N GLU A 441 -47.14 26.38 46.62
CA GLU A 441 -48.40 26.01 47.28
C GLU A 441 -49.29 24.94 46.61
N GLU A 442 -49.52 23.82 47.31
CA GLU A 442 -50.88 23.26 47.41
C GLU A 442 -51.07 22.41 48.68
N GLU A 443 -52.16 22.72 49.36
CA GLU A 443 -52.53 22.33 50.72
C GLU A 443 -52.85 20.84 50.89
N GLU A 444 -52.43 20.27 52.02
CA GLU A 444 -52.94 19.00 52.54
C GLU A 444 -54.41 19.15 52.95
N GLU A 445 -55.33 18.37 52.37
CA GLU A 445 -56.48 17.88 53.12
C GLU A 445 -57.04 16.55 52.59
N GLU A 446 -57.33 15.68 53.56
CA GLU A 446 -58.26 14.54 53.57
C GLU A 446 -57.79 13.11 53.22
N GLU A 447 -57.70 12.33 54.31
CA GLU A 447 -57.75 10.89 54.45
C GLU A 447 -58.98 10.26 53.74
N GLU A 448 -58.79 9.14 53.04
CA GLU A 448 -59.28 7.81 53.45
C GLU A 448 -59.20 6.77 52.32
N LYS A 449 -58.70 5.59 52.71
CA LYS A 449 -58.62 4.27 52.01
C LYS A 449 -59.96 3.86 51.34
N PRO A 450 -60.06 2.84 50.44
CA PRO A 450 -59.28 1.60 50.50
C PRO A 450 -59.09 0.71 49.21
N LYS A 451 -58.22 -0.30 49.40
CA LYS A 451 -58.33 -1.69 48.91
C LYS A 451 -58.04 -2.03 47.43
N LYS A 452 -56.91 -2.76 47.31
CA LYS A 452 -56.74 -4.08 46.65
C LYS A 452 -57.07 -4.16 45.16
N ARG A 453 -56.07 -4.60 44.38
CA ARG A 453 -56.07 -5.94 43.80
C ARG A 453 -54.65 -6.34 43.35
N ARG A 454 -54.44 -7.65 43.30
CA ARG A 454 -53.19 -8.36 43.02
C ARG A 454 -52.65 -8.03 41.63
#